data_AF-A0A9P9D1R3-F1
#
_entry.id   AF-A0A9P9D1R3-F1
#
_cell.length_a   1.000
_cell.length_b   1.000
_cell.length_c   1.000
_cell.angle_alpha   90.00
_cell.angle_beta   90.00
_cell.angle_gamma   90.00
#
_symmetry.space_group_name_H-M   'P 1'
#
loop_
_entity.id
_entity.type
_entity.pdbx_description
1 polymer ?
#
loop_
_entity_poly.entity_id
_entity_poly.type
_entity_poly.pdbx_seq_one_letter_code
_entity_poly.pdbx_strand_id
1 'polypeptide(L)'
;MNVLRKAYTEKSARNRALDLRLEAVIRQYSRVWNIAFATYTTSSLPQELCDLIYAEIWTEGYILGTCHMMVGTLQGLNNWPVPHVVDASFVGREVALGVVAAYYVAAPHFVAAFDPCQLHQIACLVYDDVFKVGLKPETVLRAMNIKLKMGCLVLKNEPDYTPLEEIELSFLPLLDIKRQEGFNLNIELSQRHIRISIWREFIDMLRPIILQIESMGASVDIIWSYDGRGGGLFDEPIPFSKEIQNSVRHSIQQPRSDWKEHLIQHLDSEPMILDYHRDYRHEESASYVSPDAITDDEDEIDNISNSSL
;
A
#
# COMPACT_ATOMS: atom_id res chain seq x y z
N MET A 1 -40.47 -23.35 -29.60
CA MET A 1 -39.43 -22.93 -28.62
C MET A 1 -37.99 -23.17 -29.07
N ASN A 2 -37.64 -24.29 -29.73
CA ASN A 2 -36.24 -24.57 -30.12
C ASN A 2 -35.66 -23.66 -31.23
N VAL A 3 -36.47 -23.14 -32.15
CA VAL A 3 -36.00 -22.29 -33.26
C VAL A 3 -35.56 -20.89 -32.79
N LEU A 4 -36.32 -20.29 -31.86
CA LEU A 4 -35.99 -18.97 -31.31
C LEU A 4 -34.74 -18.99 -30.41
N ARG A 5 -34.54 -20.07 -29.64
CA ARG A 5 -33.30 -20.26 -28.86
C ARG A 5 -32.07 -20.39 -29.76
N LYS A 6 -32.17 -21.14 -30.86
CA LYS A 6 -31.08 -21.31 -31.82
C LYS A 6 -30.71 -20.00 -32.54
N ALA A 7 -31.71 -19.22 -32.97
CA ALA A 7 -31.48 -17.93 -33.61
C ALA A 7 -30.84 -16.91 -32.65
N TYR A 8 -31.21 -16.93 -31.36
CA TYR A 8 -30.62 -16.07 -30.35
C TYR A 8 -29.14 -16.43 -30.06
N THR A 9 -28.82 -17.72 -29.95
CA THR A 9 -27.42 -18.17 -29.75
C THR A 9 -26.55 -17.86 -30.96
N GLU A 10 -27.04 -18.05 -32.19
CA GLU A 10 -26.30 -17.69 -33.41
C GLU A 10 -26.04 -16.18 -33.51
N LYS A 11 -27.03 -15.35 -33.17
CA LYS A 11 -26.86 -13.88 -33.12
C LYS A 11 -25.84 -13.45 -32.05
N SER A 12 -25.90 -14.05 -30.85
CA SER A 12 -24.94 -13.78 -29.78
C SER A 12 -23.52 -14.18 -30.16
N ALA A 13 -23.34 -15.35 -30.78
CA ALA A 13 -22.03 -15.81 -31.25
C ALA A 13 -21.47 -14.90 -32.36
N ARG A 14 -22.30 -14.47 -33.31
CA ARG A 14 -21.90 -13.54 -34.37
C ARG A 14 -21.48 -12.18 -33.80
N ASN A 15 -22.24 -11.63 -32.84
CA ASN A 15 -21.89 -10.36 -32.21
C ASN A 15 -20.55 -10.47 -31.48
N ARG A 16 -20.32 -11.51 -30.68
CA ARG A 16 -19.01 -11.73 -30.03
C ARG A 16 -17.88 -11.85 -31.04
N ALA A 17 -18.08 -12.55 -32.16
CA ALA A 17 -17.05 -12.68 -33.19
C ALA A 17 -16.74 -11.35 -33.89
N LEU A 18 -17.74 -10.49 -34.08
CA LEU A 18 -17.55 -9.12 -34.59
C LEU A 18 -16.82 -8.26 -33.58
N ASP A 19 -17.18 -8.33 -32.30
CA ASP A 19 -16.52 -7.60 -31.22
C ASP A 19 -15.05 -7.98 -31.12
N LEU A 20 -14.72 -9.29 -31.16
CA LEU A 20 -13.34 -9.79 -31.16
C LEU A 20 -12.53 -9.29 -32.36
N ARG A 21 -13.13 -9.26 -33.56
CA ARG A 21 -12.48 -8.74 -34.77
C ARG A 21 -12.25 -7.24 -34.69
N LEU A 22 -13.25 -6.50 -34.21
CA LEU A 22 -13.14 -5.06 -34.04
C LEU A 22 -12.06 -4.73 -33.01
N GLU A 23 -12.02 -5.45 -31.89
CA GLU A 23 -11.00 -5.29 -30.86
C GLU A 23 -9.59 -5.58 -31.41
N ALA A 24 -9.43 -6.64 -32.22
CA ALA A 24 -8.15 -6.94 -32.86
C ALA A 24 -7.69 -5.81 -33.79
N VAL A 25 -8.60 -5.23 -34.59
CA VAL A 25 -8.30 -4.10 -35.48
C VAL A 25 -7.94 -2.85 -34.67
N ILE A 26 -8.70 -2.54 -33.61
CA ILE A 26 -8.44 -1.40 -32.71
C ILE A 26 -7.06 -1.53 -32.06
N ARG A 27 -6.74 -2.72 -31.53
CA ARG A 27 -5.43 -3.00 -30.93
C ARG A 27 -4.30 -2.84 -31.95
N GLN A 28 -4.46 -3.37 -33.16
CA GLN A 28 -3.46 -3.24 -34.21
C GLN A 28 -3.26 -1.79 -34.63
N TYR A 29 -4.34 -1.03 -34.81
CA TYR A 29 -4.27 0.39 -35.14
C TYR A 29 -3.57 1.18 -34.03
N SER A 30 -3.98 0.97 -32.77
CA SER A 30 -3.35 1.62 -31.61
C SER A 30 -1.86 1.29 -31.53
N ARG A 31 -1.46 0.04 -31.80
CA ARG A 31 -0.06 -0.36 -31.82
C ARG A 31 0.72 0.38 -32.91
N VAL A 32 0.23 0.39 -34.14
CA VAL A 32 0.93 1.05 -35.26
C VAL A 32 1.07 2.55 -35.00
N TRP A 33 0.00 3.19 -34.53
CA TRP A 33 0.03 4.61 -34.21
C TRP A 33 0.99 4.93 -33.05
N ASN A 34 0.95 4.15 -31.96
CA ASN A 34 1.84 4.31 -30.81
C ASN A 34 3.31 4.11 -31.18
N ILE A 35 3.64 3.09 -32.00
CA ILE A 35 5.01 2.87 -32.48
C ILE A 35 5.48 4.05 -33.34
N ALA A 36 4.63 4.54 -34.25
CA ALA A 36 4.98 5.69 -35.09
C ALA A 36 5.23 6.95 -34.26
N PHE A 37 4.36 7.21 -33.27
CA PHE A 37 4.52 8.32 -32.34
C PHE A 37 5.80 8.17 -31.50
N ALA A 38 6.02 6.99 -30.91
CA ALA A 38 7.22 6.66 -30.15
C ALA A 38 8.52 6.85 -30.96
N THR A 39 8.50 6.42 -32.22
CA THR A 39 9.63 6.60 -33.14
C THR A 39 9.89 8.07 -33.42
N TYR A 40 8.83 8.86 -33.65
CA TYR A 40 8.96 10.29 -33.87
C TYR A 40 9.53 11.01 -32.63
N THR A 41 8.97 10.77 -31.45
CA THR A 41 9.43 11.44 -30.22
C THR A 41 10.89 11.12 -29.92
N THR A 42 11.27 9.85 -29.91
CA THR A 42 12.65 9.43 -29.61
C THR A 42 13.69 9.88 -30.64
N SER A 43 13.32 9.96 -31.93
CA SER A 43 14.27 10.34 -33.00
C SER A 43 14.38 11.84 -33.24
N SER A 44 13.34 12.61 -32.91
CA SER A 44 13.20 14.01 -33.33
C SER A 44 13.24 15.00 -32.16
N LEU A 45 13.06 14.55 -30.92
CA LEU A 45 13.02 15.41 -29.75
C LEU A 45 14.20 15.14 -28.81
N PRO A 46 14.75 16.18 -28.16
CA PRO A 46 15.65 16.01 -27.02
C PRO A 46 14.96 15.25 -25.87
N GLN A 47 15.75 14.58 -25.04
CA GLN A 47 15.26 13.76 -23.93
C GLN A 47 14.36 14.56 -22.97
N GLU A 48 14.70 15.83 -22.72
CA GLU A 48 13.94 16.69 -21.82
C GLU A 48 12.52 16.94 -22.32
N LEU A 49 12.31 17.05 -23.64
CA LEU A 49 10.97 17.17 -24.20
C LEU A 49 10.21 15.85 -24.17
N CYS A 50 10.90 14.72 -24.35
CA CYS A 50 10.30 13.39 -24.18
C CYS A 50 9.80 13.20 -22.74
N ASP A 51 10.61 13.57 -21.74
CA ASP A 51 10.25 13.47 -20.33
C ASP A 51 9.01 14.31 -19.98
N LEU A 52 8.88 15.52 -20.55
CA LEU A 52 7.68 16.35 -20.43
C LEU A 52 6.46 15.67 -21.05
N ILE A 53 6.59 15.11 -22.25
CA ILE A 53 5.49 14.38 -22.90
C ILE A 53 5.06 13.19 -22.04
N TYR A 54 6.00 12.44 -21.46
CA TYR A 54 5.69 11.28 -20.62
C TYR A 54 5.01 11.69 -19.30
N ALA A 55 5.39 12.83 -18.72
CA ALA A 55 4.71 13.37 -17.55
C ALA A 55 3.26 13.75 -17.85
N GLU A 56 2.98 14.35 -19.02
CA GLU A 56 1.63 14.76 -19.43
C GLU A 56 0.68 13.59 -19.74
N ILE A 57 1.19 12.38 -19.95
CA ILE A 57 0.34 11.18 -20.06
C ILE A 57 -0.38 10.92 -18.72
N TRP A 58 0.32 11.16 -17.61
CA TRP A 58 -0.12 10.79 -16.27
C TRP A 58 -0.96 11.89 -15.60
N THR A 59 -2.01 12.33 -16.29
CA THR A 59 -3.04 13.19 -15.70
C THR A 59 -3.77 12.49 -14.57
N GLU A 60 -4.36 13.26 -13.64
CA GLU A 60 -5.18 12.74 -12.54
C GLU A 60 -6.23 11.75 -13.02
N GLY A 61 -7.03 12.13 -14.02
CA GLY A 61 -8.09 11.28 -14.56
C GLY A 61 -7.57 9.98 -15.18
N TYR A 62 -6.40 10.01 -15.83
CA TYR A 62 -5.79 8.82 -16.40
C TYR A 62 -5.23 7.89 -15.33
N ILE A 63 -4.55 8.43 -14.32
CA ILE A 63 -4.06 7.65 -13.18
C ILE A 63 -5.22 6.98 -12.46
N LEU A 64 -6.27 7.73 -12.12
CA LEU A 64 -7.45 7.18 -11.43
C LEU A 64 -8.15 6.11 -12.29
N GLY A 65 -8.26 6.32 -13.61
CA GLY A 65 -8.84 5.34 -14.52
C GLY A 65 -8.01 4.07 -14.71
N THR A 66 -6.69 4.14 -14.50
CA THR A 66 -5.76 3.03 -14.72
C THR A 66 -5.15 2.45 -13.45
N CYS A 67 -5.47 3.00 -12.27
CA CYS A 67 -4.81 2.68 -11.00
C CYS A 67 -4.86 1.19 -10.66
N HIS A 68 -6.03 0.56 -10.78
CA HIS A 68 -6.24 -0.86 -10.52
C HIS A 68 -5.32 -1.78 -11.35
N MET A 69 -5.06 -1.43 -12.62
CA MET A 69 -4.14 -2.16 -13.49
C MET A 69 -2.68 -1.97 -13.05
N MET A 70 -2.28 -0.72 -12.80
CA MET A 70 -0.91 -0.37 -12.44
C MET A 70 -0.53 -0.92 -11.06
N VAL A 71 -1.37 -0.70 -10.05
CA VAL A 71 -1.20 -1.19 -8.68
C VAL A 71 -1.27 -2.72 -8.63
N GLY A 72 -2.21 -3.34 -9.35
CA GLY A 72 -2.25 -4.80 -9.44
C GLY A 72 -0.95 -5.39 -10.00
N THR A 73 -0.35 -4.72 -10.99
CA THR A 73 0.96 -5.12 -11.53
C THR A 73 2.08 -4.95 -10.50
N LEU A 74 2.12 -3.83 -9.78
CA LEU A 74 3.09 -3.58 -8.68
C LEU A 74 2.96 -4.61 -7.55
N GLN A 75 1.76 -5.11 -7.28
CA GLN A 75 1.49 -6.13 -6.28
C GLN A 75 1.75 -7.57 -6.79
N GLY A 76 2.29 -7.74 -7.99
CA GLY A 76 2.60 -9.05 -8.56
C GLY A 76 1.36 -9.84 -9.01
N LEU A 77 0.22 -9.18 -9.25
CA LEU A 77 -0.96 -9.82 -9.84
C LEU A 77 -0.69 -10.06 -11.34
N ASN A 78 -0.02 -11.18 -11.62
CA ASN A 78 0.69 -11.53 -12.86
C ASN A 78 -0.12 -11.56 -14.19
N ASN A 79 -1.40 -11.15 -14.22
CA ASN A 79 -2.26 -11.22 -15.40
C ASN A 79 -3.10 -9.97 -15.66
N TRP A 80 -2.85 -8.87 -14.94
CA TRP A 80 -3.56 -7.63 -15.20
C TRP A 80 -3.01 -6.96 -16.46
N PRO A 81 -3.87 -6.57 -17.42
CA PRO A 81 -3.41 -5.81 -18.57
C PRO A 81 -2.90 -4.46 -18.09
N VAL A 82 -1.73 -4.04 -18.58
CA VAL A 82 -1.23 -2.67 -18.37
C VAL A 82 -1.73 -1.76 -19.49
N PRO A 83 -1.80 -0.43 -19.28
CA PRO A 83 -2.12 0.50 -20.35
C PRO A 83 -1.18 0.34 -21.54
N HIS A 84 -1.70 0.52 -22.76
CA HIS A 84 -0.92 0.43 -24.00
C HIS A 84 0.31 1.35 -24.07
N VAL A 85 0.36 2.42 -23.27
CA VAL A 85 1.50 3.35 -23.17
C VAL A 85 2.63 2.79 -22.29
N VAL A 86 2.33 1.79 -21.46
CA VAL A 86 3.26 1.05 -20.59
C VAL A 86 3.69 -0.26 -21.24
N ASP A 87 2.84 -0.87 -22.07
CA ASP A 87 3.17 -2.11 -22.77
C ASP A 87 4.26 -1.89 -23.83
N ALA A 88 5.45 -2.44 -23.59
CA ALA A 88 6.59 -2.35 -24.50
C ALA A 88 6.31 -2.96 -25.88
N SER A 89 5.33 -3.86 -26.02
CA SER A 89 4.90 -4.37 -27.33
C SER A 89 4.08 -3.36 -28.16
N PHE A 90 3.59 -2.30 -27.52
CA PHE A 90 2.81 -1.22 -28.14
C PHE A 90 3.60 0.05 -28.42
N VAL A 91 4.51 0.44 -27.54
CA VAL A 91 5.30 1.68 -27.69
C VAL A 91 6.79 1.45 -27.91
N GLY A 92 7.26 0.21 -27.79
CA GLY A 92 8.69 -0.09 -27.75
C GLY A 92 9.28 0.09 -26.34
N ARG A 93 10.40 -0.58 -26.08
CA ARG A 93 11.00 -0.66 -24.73
C ARG A 93 11.44 0.69 -24.18
N GLU A 94 12.09 1.52 -25.00
CA GLU A 94 12.64 2.81 -24.56
C GLU A 94 11.54 3.78 -24.13
N VAL A 95 10.47 3.88 -24.91
CA VAL A 95 9.31 4.70 -24.57
C VAL A 95 8.57 4.14 -23.37
N ALA A 96 8.34 2.82 -23.31
CA ALA A 96 7.73 2.20 -22.14
C ALA A 96 8.52 2.50 -20.86
N LEU A 97 9.87 2.42 -20.91
CA LEU A 97 10.73 2.78 -19.79
C LEU A 97 10.53 4.23 -19.34
N GLY A 98 10.54 5.19 -20.28
CA GLY A 98 10.33 6.61 -19.97
C GLY A 98 8.93 6.89 -19.39
N VAL A 99 7.89 6.26 -19.95
CA VAL A 99 6.51 6.36 -19.47
C VAL A 99 6.36 5.79 -18.07
N VAL A 100 6.91 4.60 -17.79
CA VAL A 100 6.86 4.01 -16.45
C VAL A 100 7.69 4.84 -15.46
N ALA A 101 8.87 5.34 -15.84
CA ALA A 101 9.64 6.22 -14.98
C ALA A 101 8.84 7.49 -14.60
N ALA A 102 8.12 8.08 -15.55
CA ALA A 102 7.23 9.21 -15.30
C ALA A 102 6.05 8.84 -14.37
N TYR A 103 5.51 7.62 -14.49
CA TYR A 103 4.47 7.12 -13.58
C TYR A 103 4.94 7.11 -12.13
N TYR A 104 6.17 6.64 -11.87
CA TYR A 104 6.75 6.59 -10.52
C TYR A 104 6.87 7.98 -9.86
N VAL A 105 6.97 9.03 -10.66
CA VAL A 105 6.98 10.42 -10.19
C VAL A 105 5.56 10.95 -9.98
N ALA A 106 4.64 10.68 -10.90
CA ALA A 106 3.30 11.26 -10.89
C ALA A 106 2.33 10.56 -9.93
N ALA A 107 2.36 9.23 -9.87
CA ALA A 107 1.37 8.42 -9.16
C ALA A 107 1.16 8.79 -7.68
N PRO A 108 2.22 9.06 -6.88
CA PRO A 108 2.07 9.43 -5.47
C PRO A 108 1.21 10.66 -5.20
N HIS A 109 1.07 11.56 -6.19
CA HIS A 109 0.25 12.77 -6.03
C HIS A 109 -1.25 12.50 -6.08
N PHE A 110 -1.67 11.36 -6.61
CA PHE A 110 -3.08 11.07 -6.88
C PHE A 110 -3.57 9.79 -6.21
N VAL A 111 -2.69 8.80 -6.02
CA VAL A 111 -3.03 7.50 -5.46
C VAL A 111 -1.90 6.94 -4.59
N ALA A 112 -2.24 6.10 -3.62
CA ALA A 112 -1.28 5.30 -2.86
C ALA A 112 -0.77 4.11 -3.71
N ALA A 113 -0.06 4.38 -4.81
CA ALA A 113 0.40 3.34 -5.74
C ALA A 113 1.45 2.40 -5.14
N PHE A 114 2.30 2.94 -4.26
CA PHE A 114 3.42 2.24 -3.65
C PHE A 114 3.09 1.90 -2.19
N ASP A 115 2.09 1.03 -2.03
CA ASP A 115 1.59 0.52 -0.74
C ASP A 115 1.79 -1.02 -0.73
N PRO A 116 2.84 -1.55 -0.07
CA PRO A 116 3.06 -2.97 0.04
C PRO A 116 1.98 -3.58 0.95
N CYS A 117 1.25 -4.57 0.43
CA CYS A 117 0.24 -5.28 1.21
C CYS A 117 0.85 -6.09 2.36
N GLN A 118 2.13 -6.46 2.23
CA GLN A 118 2.88 -7.26 3.20
C GLN A 118 4.33 -6.77 3.25
N LEU A 119 4.98 -6.87 4.41
CA LEU A 119 6.34 -6.32 4.63
C LEU A 119 7.38 -6.83 3.63
N HIS A 120 7.33 -8.10 3.25
CA HIS A 120 8.27 -8.66 2.27
C HIS A 120 8.16 -8.01 0.87
N GLN A 121 7.03 -7.36 0.56
CA GLN A 121 6.83 -6.68 -0.72
C GLN A 121 7.55 -5.33 -0.80
N ILE A 122 8.07 -4.80 0.32
CA ILE A 122 8.90 -3.59 0.31
C ILE A 122 10.10 -3.80 -0.63
N ALA A 123 10.79 -4.93 -0.50
CA ALA A 123 11.92 -5.27 -1.37
C ALA A 123 11.49 -5.36 -2.86
N CYS A 124 10.35 -5.97 -3.15
CA CYS A 124 9.82 -6.03 -4.52
C CYS A 124 9.58 -4.64 -5.10
N LEU A 125 8.98 -3.72 -4.34
CA LEU A 125 8.73 -2.35 -4.81
C LEU A 125 10.02 -1.54 -5.02
N VAL A 126 11.10 -1.85 -4.29
CA VAL A 126 12.38 -1.16 -4.42
C VAL A 126 13.24 -1.72 -5.56
N TYR A 127 13.23 -3.04 -5.78
CA TYR A 127 14.18 -3.69 -6.69
C TYR A 127 13.56 -4.28 -7.97
N ASP A 128 12.29 -4.69 -7.95
CA ASP A 128 11.72 -5.46 -9.05
C ASP A 128 11.21 -4.57 -10.19
N ASP A 129 11.67 -4.87 -11.41
CA ASP A 129 11.11 -4.32 -12.64
C ASP A 129 9.82 -5.07 -13.02
N VAL A 130 8.75 -4.85 -12.27
CA VAL A 130 7.46 -5.55 -12.46
C VAL A 130 6.87 -5.33 -13.86
N PHE A 131 7.17 -4.19 -14.50
CA PHE A 131 6.73 -3.85 -15.85
C PHE A 131 7.64 -4.43 -16.95
N LYS A 132 8.81 -4.98 -16.58
CA LYS A 132 9.77 -5.62 -17.49
C LYS A 132 10.28 -4.69 -18.59
N VAL A 133 10.40 -3.39 -18.28
CA VAL A 133 10.82 -2.35 -19.23
C VAL A 133 12.32 -2.03 -19.13
N GLY A 134 13.01 -2.58 -18.13
CA GLY A 134 14.38 -2.26 -17.74
C GLY A 134 14.47 -1.15 -16.69
N LEU A 135 13.38 -0.87 -15.97
CA LEU A 135 13.39 0.15 -14.93
C LEU A 135 14.15 -0.35 -13.70
N LYS A 136 14.83 0.57 -13.03
CA LYS A 136 15.44 0.35 -11.71
C LYS A 136 14.66 1.17 -10.68
N PRO A 137 13.66 0.60 -9.99
CA PRO A 137 12.75 1.37 -9.15
C PRO A 137 13.48 2.19 -8.08
N GLU A 138 14.58 1.68 -7.53
CA GLU A 138 15.41 2.36 -6.53
C GLU A 138 15.98 3.71 -7.01
N THR A 139 15.98 3.94 -8.32
CA THR A 139 16.47 5.19 -8.94
C THR A 139 15.38 6.23 -9.20
N VAL A 140 14.10 5.84 -9.17
CA VAL A 140 12.96 6.69 -9.54
C VAL A 140 11.88 6.80 -8.47
N LEU A 141 11.82 5.87 -7.51
CA LEU A 141 10.80 5.84 -6.46
C LEU A 141 10.83 7.12 -5.62
N ARG A 142 9.67 7.78 -5.49
CA ARG A 142 9.51 9.07 -4.79
C ARG A 142 8.64 9.03 -3.55
N ALA A 143 7.82 8.00 -3.39
CA ALA A 143 7.06 7.83 -2.19
C ALA A 143 6.78 6.35 -1.92
N MET A 144 6.60 6.01 -0.65
CA MET A 144 6.09 4.72 -0.23
C MET A 144 5.21 4.91 1.00
N ASN A 145 4.08 4.22 1.04
CA ASN A 145 3.22 4.14 2.22
C ASN A 145 3.35 2.71 2.77
N ILE A 146 3.71 2.54 4.03
CA ILE A 146 3.82 1.23 4.66
C ILE A 146 2.77 1.16 5.77
N LYS A 147 1.86 0.18 5.68
CA LYS A 147 0.87 -0.07 6.72
C LYS A 147 1.26 -1.29 7.53
N LEU A 148 1.34 -1.13 8.85
CA LEU A 148 1.72 -2.19 9.76
C LEU A 148 0.72 -2.32 10.90
N LYS A 149 0.15 -3.52 11.04
CA LYS A 149 -0.62 -3.88 12.23
C LYS A 149 0.34 -4.26 13.36
N MET A 150 0.37 -3.46 14.41
CA MET A 150 1.24 -3.66 15.58
C MET A 150 0.87 -4.90 16.39
N GLY A 151 -0.35 -5.44 16.23
CA GLY A 151 -0.78 -6.70 16.86
C GLY A 151 0.09 -7.89 16.45
N CYS A 152 0.52 -7.92 15.19
CA CYS A 152 1.38 -8.97 14.61
C CYS A 152 2.78 -9.04 15.25
N LEU A 153 3.17 -8.07 16.09
CA LEU A 153 4.50 -8.00 16.71
C LEU A 153 4.64 -8.82 18.00
N VAL A 154 3.52 -9.26 18.59
CA VAL A 154 3.49 -9.44 20.06
C VAL A 154 3.34 -10.90 20.49
N LEU A 155 2.75 -11.76 19.65
CA LEU A 155 2.38 -13.10 20.08
C LEU A 155 2.97 -14.14 19.15
N LYS A 156 4.03 -14.84 19.60
CA LYS A 156 4.62 -16.01 18.89
C LYS A 156 3.63 -17.09 18.48
N ASN A 157 2.41 -17.05 19.05
CA ASN A 157 1.34 -18.01 18.82
C ASN A 157 0.25 -17.47 17.88
N GLU A 158 0.31 -16.20 17.44
CA GLU A 158 -0.58 -15.70 16.40
C GLU A 158 -0.14 -16.20 15.02
N PRO A 159 -1.09 -16.52 14.12
CA PRO A 159 -0.79 -16.96 12.76
C PRO A 159 -0.02 -15.90 11.95
N ASP A 160 -0.17 -14.61 12.30
CA ASP A 160 0.46 -13.49 11.61
C ASP A 160 1.68 -12.92 12.38
N TYR A 161 2.22 -13.65 13.36
CA TYR A 161 3.38 -13.21 14.11
C TYR A 161 4.60 -12.97 13.21
N THR A 162 5.16 -11.77 13.27
CA THR A 162 6.41 -11.43 12.60
C THR A 162 7.45 -10.99 13.64
N PRO A 163 8.57 -11.73 13.79
CA PRO A 163 9.68 -11.33 14.66
C PRO A 163 10.18 -9.93 14.31
N LEU A 164 10.58 -9.13 15.31
CA LEU A 164 11.10 -7.78 15.08
C LEU A 164 12.30 -7.77 14.13
N GLU A 165 13.13 -8.80 14.17
CA GLU A 165 14.28 -8.94 13.27
C GLU A 165 13.85 -9.09 11.79
N GLU A 166 12.75 -9.79 11.51
CA GLU A 166 12.22 -9.93 10.14
C GLU A 166 11.64 -8.61 9.63
N ILE A 167 11.07 -7.82 10.52
CA ILE A 167 10.57 -6.48 10.21
C ILE A 167 11.74 -5.56 9.91
N GLU A 168 12.75 -5.54 10.77
CA GLU A 168 13.97 -4.76 10.53
C GLU A 168 14.55 -5.07 9.15
N LEU A 169 14.71 -6.35 8.82
CA LEU A 169 15.19 -6.80 7.51
C LEU A 169 14.30 -6.33 6.35
N SER A 170 12.99 -6.26 6.55
CA SER A 170 12.04 -5.79 5.53
C SER A 170 12.15 -4.28 5.25
N PHE A 171 12.65 -3.50 6.21
CA PHE A 171 12.85 -2.06 6.05
C PHE A 171 14.22 -1.69 5.46
N LEU A 172 15.23 -2.57 5.54
CA LEU A 172 16.57 -2.32 4.98
C LEU A 172 16.59 -1.91 3.49
N PRO A 173 15.74 -2.45 2.59
CA PRO A 173 15.71 -2.03 1.20
C PRO A 173 15.47 -0.53 0.99
N LEU A 174 14.80 0.14 1.93
CA LEU A 174 14.55 1.58 1.84
C LEU A 174 15.85 2.40 1.83
N LEU A 175 16.94 1.86 2.39
CA LEU A 175 18.25 2.50 2.42
C LEU A 175 18.92 2.55 1.04
N ASP A 176 18.52 1.67 0.11
CA ASP A 176 19.11 1.57 -1.23
C ASP A 176 18.47 2.53 -2.25
N ILE A 177 17.41 3.24 -1.86
CA ILE A 177 16.79 4.26 -2.70
C ILE A 177 17.80 5.38 -2.96
N LYS A 178 18.18 5.60 -4.22
CA LYS A 178 19.30 6.49 -4.57
C LYS A 178 18.94 7.96 -4.53
N ARG A 179 17.68 8.30 -4.79
CA ARG A 179 17.19 9.67 -4.79
C ARG A 179 16.33 9.94 -3.56
N GLN A 180 16.98 9.93 -2.40
CA GLN A 180 16.30 10.18 -1.12
C GLN A 180 15.90 11.65 -0.94
N GLU A 181 16.60 12.59 -1.58
CA GLU A 181 16.13 13.97 -1.63
C GLU A 181 14.75 14.05 -2.31
N GLY A 182 13.75 14.46 -1.52
CA GLY A 182 12.35 14.52 -1.93
C GLY A 182 11.62 13.16 -1.95
N PHE A 183 12.23 12.09 -1.39
CA PHE A 183 11.52 10.84 -1.12
C PHE A 183 10.63 11.00 0.11
N ASN A 184 9.37 10.59 0.00
CA ASN A 184 8.38 10.66 1.08
C ASN A 184 8.00 9.26 1.57
N LEU A 185 8.42 8.92 2.79
CA LEU A 185 8.04 7.68 3.45
C LEU A 185 6.94 7.97 4.47
N ASN A 186 5.79 7.30 4.32
CA ASN A 186 4.72 7.34 5.30
C ASN A 186 4.56 5.95 5.92
N ILE A 187 4.66 5.85 7.24
CA ILE A 187 4.47 4.61 7.98
C ILE A 187 3.22 4.77 8.85
N GLU A 188 2.20 3.97 8.55
CA GLU A 188 0.96 3.92 9.31
C GLU A 188 0.97 2.68 10.19
N LEU A 189 1.03 2.90 11.50
CA LEU A 189 0.95 1.86 12.52
C LEU A 189 -0.49 1.76 12.98
N SER A 190 -1.07 0.56 13.03
CA SER A 190 -2.41 0.38 13.57
C SER A 190 -2.43 -0.64 14.70
N GLN A 191 -3.27 -0.40 15.71
CA GLN A 191 -3.43 -1.32 16.83
C GLN A 191 -4.85 -1.27 17.38
N ARG A 192 -5.48 -2.45 17.54
CA ARG A 192 -6.78 -2.60 18.20
C ARG A 192 -6.62 -2.65 19.72
N HIS A 193 -5.96 -3.70 20.22
CA HIS A 193 -5.56 -3.82 21.63
C HIS A 193 -4.28 -3.03 21.89
N ILE A 194 -4.45 -1.83 22.42
CA ILE A 194 -3.39 -0.82 22.51
C ILE A 194 -2.41 -1.22 23.59
N ARG A 195 -1.20 -1.58 23.14
CA ARG A 195 -0.13 -2.04 24.01
C ARG A 195 1.12 -1.17 23.82
N ILE A 196 1.43 -0.32 24.79
CA ILE A 196 2.49 0.70 24.70
C ILE A 196 3.89 0.10 24.84
N SER A 197 4.05 -1.04 25.53
CA SER A 197 5.34 -1.76 25.61
C SER A 197 5.93 -2.06 24.22
N ILE A 198 5.12 -2.50 23.26
CA ILE A 198 5.58 -2.84 21.90
C ILE A 198 5.99 -1.59 21.12
N TRP A 199 5.35 -0.45 21.38
CA TRP A 199 5.72 0.79 20.71
C TRP A 199 7.18 1.13 20.98
N ARG A 200 7.66 0.92 22.21
CA ARG A 200 9.06 1.15 22.55
C ARG A 200 9.98 0.27 21.72
N GLU A 201 9.76 -1.04 21.72
CA GLU A 201 10.61 -1.99 21.00
C GLU A 201 10.64 -1.70 19.50
N PHE A 202 9.47 -1.42 18.92
CA PHE A 202 9.33 -1.07 17.51
C PHE A 202 10.00 0.27 17.15
N ILE A 203 9.79 1.30 17.98
CA ILE A 203 10.43 2.62 17.80
C ILE A 203 11.95 2.48 17.88
N ASP A 204 12.46 1.74 18.86
CA ASP A 204 13.90 1.60 19.06
C ASP A 204 14.55 0.81 17.91
N MET A 205 13.85 -0.19 17.36
CA MET A 205 14.27 -0.93 16.17
C MET A 205 14.28 -0.06 14.90
N LEU A 206 13.20 0.69 14.62
CA LEU A 206 13.12 1.48 13.38
C LEU A 206 14.00 2.73 13.43
N ARG A 207 14.22 3.31 14.60
CA ARG A 207 14.94 4.58 14.76
C ARG A 207 16.25 4.67 13.94
N PRO A 208 17.21 3.72 14.02
CA PRO A 208 18.44 3.81 13.21
C PRO A 208 18.16 3.91 11.71
N ILE A 209 17.19 3.14 11.19
CA ILE A 209 16.81 3.14 9.78
C ILE A 209 16.19 4.49 9.40
N ILE A 210 15.23 4.97 10.20
CA ILE A 210 14.52 6.23 9.93
C ILE A 210 15.48 7.43 9.98
N LEU A 211 16.35 7.50 10.97
CA LEU A 211 17.35 8.57 11.06
C LEU A 211 18.32 8.54 9.89
N GLN A 212 18.70 7.35 9.41
CA GLN A 212 19.55 7.22 8.24
C GLN A 212 18.84 7.73 6.98
N ILE A 213 17.58 7.34 6.78
CA ILE A 213 16.74 7.80 5.65
C ILE A 213 16.59 9.33 5.69
N GLU A 214 16.24 9.91 6.84
CA GLU A 214 16.12 11.37 6.99
C GLU A 214 17.47 12.08 6.74
N SER A 215 18.59 11.49 7.18
CA SER A 215 19.93 12.07 6.95
C SER A 215 20.33 12.15 5.48
N MET A 216 19.69 11.34 4.63
CA MET A 216 19.88 11.31 3.18
C MET A 216 18.91 12.24 2.44
N GLY A 217 18.08 13.01 3.15
CA GLY A 217 17.21 14.06 2.60
C GLY A 217 15.76 13.66 2.36
N ALA A 218 15.34 12.48 2.82
CA ALA A 218 13.96 12.04 2.74
C ALA A 218 13.08 12.67 3.84
N SER A 219 11.78 12.79 3.55
CA SER A 219 10.76 13.09 4.56
C SER A 219 10.17 11.78 5.07
N VAL A 220 10.18 11.59 6.38
CA VAL A 220 9.55 10.44 7.01
C VAL A 220 8.44 10.91 7.94
N ASP A 221 7.25 10.40 7.73
CA ASP A 221 6.11 10.57 8.61
C ASP A 221 5.66 9.22 9.16
N ILE A 222 5.43 9.19 10.48
CA ILE A 222 5.03 7.97 11.19
C ILE A 222 3.80 8.33 12.00
N ILE A 223 2.69 7.74 11.62
CA ILE A 223 1.38 7.93 12.24
C ILE A 223 0.95 6.64 12.91
N TRP A 224 0.31 6.76 14.06
CA TRP A 224 -0.41 5.65 14.66
C TRP A 224 -1.92 5.89 14.58
N SER A 225 -2.68 4.83 14.31
CA SER A 225 -4.14 4.80 14.28
C SER A 225 -4.71 3.67 15.16
N TYR A 226 -5.81 3.97 15.84
CA TYR A 226 -6.59 2.97 16.58
C TYR A 226 -7.49 2.18 15.62
N ASP A 227 -7.30 0.85 15.57
CA ASP A 227 -8.15 -0.04 14.77
C ASP A 227 -9.37 -0.48 15.57
N GLY A 228 -10.38 0.39 15.63
CA GLY A 228 -11.62 0.13 16.35
C GLY A 228 -12.58 -0.83 15.65
N ARG A 229 -12.26 -1.37 14.47
CA ARG A 229 -13.16 -2.27 13.74
C ARG A 229 -13.10 -3.67 14.36
N GLY A 230 -14.22 -4.14 14.91
CA GLY A 230 -14.48 -5.58 14.99
C GLY A 230 -14.50 -6.14 13.57
N GLY A 231 -13.95 -7.33 13.35
CA GLY A 231 -13.76 -7.96 12.04
C GLY A 231 -15.04 -8.40 11.31
N GLY A 232 -16.11 -7.60 11.36
CA GLY A 232 -17.35 -7.87 10.64
C GLY A 232 -17.28 -7.35 9.20
N LEU A 233 -17.38 -8.27 8.23
CA LEU A 233 -17.49 -7.99 6.78
C LEU A 233 -18.71 -7.12 6.38
N PHE A 234 -19.60 -6.78 7.32
CA PHE A 234 -20.85 -6.06 7.09
C PHE A 234 -21.12 -4.89 8.04
N ASP A 235 -20.20 -4.57 8.96
CA ASP A 235 -20.38 -3.37 9.77
C ASP A 235 -20.07 -2.16 8.91
N GLU A 236 -21.10 -1.33 8.71
CA GLU A 236 -20.99 -0.07 8.00
C GLU A 236 -19.76 0.70 8.52
N PRO A 237 -18.92 1.25 7.64
CA PRO A 237 -17.77 2.04 8.07
C PRO A 237 -18.29 3.13 9.00
N ILE A 238 -17.90 3.10 10.28
CA ILE A 238 -18.18 4.20 11.19
C ILE A 238 -17.66 5.46 10.46
N PRO A 239 -18.52 6.45 10.11
CA PRO A 239 -18.13 7.57 9.26
C PRO A 239 -17.22 8.60 9.96
N PHE A 240 -16.60 8.21 11.08
CA PHE A 240 -15.89 9.10 11.99
C PHE A 240 -14.42 8.71 12.12
N SER A 241 -13.75 8.43 10.99
CA SER A 241 -12.29 8.45 10.90
C SER A 241 -11.76 9.89 10.99
N LYS A 242 -12.02 10.56 12.11
CA LYS A 242 -10.97 11.39 12.72
C LYS A 242 -10.19 10.42 13.58
N GLU A 243 -9.38 9.63 12.88
CA GLU A 243 -8.39 8.75 13.46
C GLU A 243 -7.70 9.49 14.60
N ILE A 244 -7.58 8.85 15.76
CA ILE A 244 -6.66 9.29 16.81
C ILE A 244 -5.27 9.14 16.20
N GLN A 245 -4.85 10.14 15.43
CA GLN A 245 -3.56 10.20 14.77
C GLN A 245 -2.61 10.89 15.72
N ASN A 246 -1.74 10.08 16.32
CA ASN A 246 -0.57 10.62 16.96
C ASN A 246 0.59 10.52 16.00
N SER A 247 1.17 11.66 15.67
CA SER A 247 2.50 11.67 15.06
C SER A 247 3.47 11.10 16.09
N VAL A 248 3.98 9.90 15.82
CA VAL A 248 5.01 9.26 16.65
C VAL A 248 6.39 9.87 16.36
N ARG A 249 6.47 10.75 15.34
CA ARG A 249 7.70 11.40 14.88
C ARG A 249 8.48 12.09 15.99
N HIS A 250 7.80 12.82 16.87
CA HIS A 250 8.44 13.50 18.01
C HIS A 250 9.07 12.49 18.99
N SER A 251 8.41 11.36 19.24
CA SER A 251 8.91 10.29 20.12
C SER A 251 10.13 9.57 19.54
N ILE A 252 10.25 9.51 18.21
CA ILE A 252 11.38 8.90 17.51
C ILE A 252 12.59 9.84 17.49
N GLN A 253 12.38 11.13 17.23
CA GLN A 253 13.45 12.11 17.12
C GLN A 253 13.99 12.55 18.50
N GLN A 254 13.13 12.63 19.51
CA GLN A 254 13.47 13.06 20.87
C GLN A 254 12.69 12.24 21.90
N PRO A 255 13.16 11.05 22.29
CA PRO A 255 12.49 10.26 23.31
C PRO A 255 12.57 10.99 24.66
N ARG A 256 11.53 11.73 25.00
CA ARG A 256 11.41 12.31 26.34
C ARG A 256 11.17 11.19 27.33
N SER A 257 11.74 11.28 28.54
CA SER A 257 11.48 10.26 29.57
C SER A 257 9.99 10.12 29.93
N ASP A 258 9.17 11.13 29.64
CA ASP A 258 7.74 11.22 29.94
C ASP A 258 6.81 10.93 28.75
N TRP A 259 7.33 10.44 27.61
CA TRP A 259 6.52 10.25 26.41
C TRP A 259 5.40 9.22 26.64
N LYS A 260 5.65 8.21 27.48
CA LYS A 260 4.70 7.14 27.82
C LYS A 260 3.51 7.74 28.57
N GLU A 261 3.78 8.58 29.58
CA GLU A 261 2.77 9.23 30.41
C GLU A 261 1.89 10.17 29.60
N HIS A 262 2.48 10.98 28.70
CA HIS A 262 1.71 11.84 27.81
C HIS A 262 0.85 11.04 26.82
N LEU A 263 1.37 9.95 26.27
CA LEU A 263 0.60 9.07 25.39
C LEU A 263 -0.57 8.43 26.16
N ILE A 264 -0.34 7.91 27.37
CA ILE A 264 -1.40 7.34 28.22
C ILE A 264 -2.48 8.38 28.51
N GLN A 265 -2.11 9.58 28.94
CA GLN A 265 -3.07 10.66 29.21
C GLN A 265 -3.91 11.01 27.99
N HIS A 266 -3.26 11.09 26.82
CA HIS A 266 -3.96 11.34 25.57
C HIS A 266 -4.92 10.20 25.24
N LEU A 267 -4.47 8.94 25.26
CA LEU A 267 -5.31 7.78 25.00
C LEU A 267 -6.49 7.72 25.99
N ASP A 268 -6.27 7.96 27.28
CA ASP A 268 -7.29 8.01 28.33
C ASP A 268 -8.34 9.12 28.10
N SER A 269 -7.94 10.22 27.46
CA SER A 269 -8.86 11.31 27.10
C SER A 269 -9.75 11.01 25.90
N GLU A 270 -9.41 9.99 25.11
CA GLU A 270 -10.13 9.65 23.88
C GLU A 270 -11.32 8.71 24.15
N PRO A 271 -12.57 9.19 24.07
CA PRO A 271 -13.75 8.40 24.45
C PRO A 271 -14.09 7.27 23.46
N MET A 272 -13.49 7.30 22.26
CA MET A 272 -13.75 6.32 21.20
C MET A 272 -12.98 5.01 21.40
N ILE A 273 -11.94 5.02 22.22
CA ILE A 273 -11.20 3.80 22.57
C ILE A 273 -11.99 3.06 23.64
N LEU A 274 -12.43 1.83 23.29
CA LEU A 274 -13.17 0.97 24.19
C LEU A 274 -12.29 0.53 25.35
N ASP A 275 -12.84 0.46 26.57
CA ASP A 275 -12.04 0.17 27.77
C ASP A 275 -11.30 -1.17 27.68
N TYR A 276 -11.89 -2.18 27.04
CA TYR A 276 -11.28 -3.50 26.86
C TYR A 276 -10.19 -3.54 25.76
N HIS A 277 -9.98 -2.45 25.03
CA HIS A 277 -8.86 -2.27 24.11
C HIS A 277 -7.69 -1.49 24.75
N ARG A 278 -7.82 -1.05 26.02
CA ARG A 278 -6.81 -0.25 26.73
C ARG A 278 -5.84 -1.12 27.52
N ASP A 279 -5.25 -2.09 26.85
CA ASP A 279 -4.36 -3.08 27.45
C ASP A 279 -3.18 -2.45 28.20
N TYR A 280 -2.71 -1.28 27.76
CA TYR A 280 -1.70 -0.48 28.43
C TYR A 280 -2.00 -0.12 29.90
N ARG A 281 -3.26 -0.17 30.33
CA ARG A 281 -3.62 0.01 31.75
C ARG A 281 -3.29 -1.23 32.60
N HIS A 282 -3.05 -2.36 31.97
CA HIS A 282 -2.92 -3.67 32.61
C HIS A 282 -1.62 -4.41 32.28
N GLU A 283 -0.81 -3.94 31.32
CA GLU A 283 0.44 -4.57 30.88
C GLU A 283 1.43 -4.92 32.02
N GLU A 284 1.43 -4.14 33.11
CA GLU A 284 2.33 -4.37 34.25
C GLU A 284 1.75 -5.37 35.28
N SER A 285 0.53 -5.86 35.06
CA SER A 285 -0.10 -6.86 35.92
C SER A 285 0.46 -8.26 35.65
N ALA A 286 0.86 -8.96 36.71
CA ALA A 286 1.31 -10.36 36.63
C ALA A 286 0.21 -11.33 36.11
N SER A 287 -1.05 -10.90 36.09
CA SER A 287 -2.19 -11.68 35.58
C SER A 287 -2.65 -11.28 34.18
N TYR A 288 -1.95 -10.35 33.52
CA TYR A 288 -2.35 -9.89 32.20
C TYR A 288 -2.12 -11.00 31.16
N VAL A 289 -3.21 -11.39 30.51
CA VAL A 289 -3.22 -12.27 29.34
C VAL A 289 -3.74 -11.43 28.19
N SER A 290 -2.93 -11.31 27.13
CA SER A 290 -3.33 -10.57 25.93
C SER A 290 -4.64 -11.17 25.39
N PRO A 291 -5.70 -10.37 25.18
CA PRO A 291 -6.95 -10.85 24.58
C PRO A 291 -6.70 -11.51 23.22
N ASP A 292 -5.77 -10.94 22.44
CA ASP A 292 -5.31 -11.49 21.15
C ASP A 292 -4.66 -12.90 21.26
N ALA A 293 -4.27 -13.35 22.45
CA ALA A 293 -3.69 -14.69 22.66
C ALA A 293 -4.75 -15.79 22.84
N ILE A 294 -6.02 -15.41 22.98
CA ILE A 294 -7.14 -16.34 23.02
C ILE A 294 -7.59 -16.54 21.57
N THR A 295 -6.87 -17.42 20.86
CA THR A 295 -7.27 -17.87 19.53
C THR A 295 -8.56 -18.67 19.64
N ASP A 296 -9.60 -18.20 18.93
CA ASP A 296 -10.85 -18.89 18.60
C ASP A 296 -11.72 -19.33 19.79
N ASP A 297 -12.59 -18.44 20.27
CA ASP A 297 -13.95 -18.75 20.76
C ASP A 297 -14.76 -17.43 21.05
N GLU A 298 -14.64 -16.41 20.19
CA GLU A 298 -15.48 -15.19 20.33
C GLU A 298 -16.97 -15.44 20.02
N ASP A 299 -17.36 -16.64 19.59
CA ASP A 299 -18.77 -17.04 19.44
C ASP A 299 -19.46 -17.39 20.78
N GLU A 300 -18.75 -17.44 21.92
CA GLU A 300 -19.36 -17.82 23.22
C GLU A 300 -19.66 -16.67 24.20
N ILE A 301 -19.16 -15.45 23.97
CA ILE A 301 -19.29 -14.37 24.98
C ILE A 301 -20.67 -13.68 24.95
N ASP A 302 -21.44 -13.83 23.86
CA ASP A 302 -22.83 -13.31 23.82
C ASP A 302 -23.85 -14.18 24.57
N ASN A 303 -23.48 -15.38 25.05
CA ASN A 303 -24.41 -16.29 25.74
C ASN A 303 -24.43 -16.16 27.27
N ILE A 304 -23.58 -15.35 27.90
CA ILE A 304 -23.55 -15.22 29.37
C ILE A 304 -24.51 -14.13 29.89
N SER A 305 -25.06 -13.29 29.00
CA SER A 305 -25.96 -12.19 29.39
C SER A 305 -27.44 -12.55 29.51
N ASN A 306 -27.86 -13.79 29.20
CA ASN A 306 -29.28 -14.20 29.20
C ASN A 306 -29.66 -15.30 30.21
N SER A 307 -28.78 -15.68 31.14
CA SER A 307 -29.14 -16.62 32.22
C SER A 307 -29.21 -15.95 33.59
N SER A 308 -29.91 -14.82 33.71
CA SER A 308 -30.35 -14.25 34.99
C SER A 308 -31.41 -13.18 34.74
N LEU A 309 -32.64 -13.61 34.44
CA LEU A 309 -33.93 -13.03 34.88
C LEU A 309 -35.11 -13.84 34.33
#